data_AF-A0A7R7DLI8-F1
#
_entry.id   AF-A0A7R7DLI8-F1
#
_cell.length_a   1.000
_cell.length_b   1.000
_cell.length_c   1.000
_cell.angle_alpha   90.00
_cell.angle_beta   90.00
_cell.angle_gamma   90.00
#
_symmetry.space_group_name_H-M   'P 1'
#
loop_
_entity.id
_entity.type
_entity.pdbx_description
1 polymer ?
#
loop_
_entity_poly.entity_id
_entity_poly.type
_entity_poly.pdbx_seq_one_letter_code
_entity_poly.pdbx_strand_id
1 'polypeptide(L)'
;MPATALGIDFVASSYARAMMLGWSDGGYGELRATADDRRAVRRLLHTAEAEGRLDAAEYDRRLRAVDDAGTRARLAALTSDLPTRRGERDWDNRARIRSDDRELAVRILAEAAAHERLSSAEYEQRVATLPAVVRYSQLKRLLDGLPGWPDAPDDLLADTADRDAARTALHEAVRDHRLDPVEVPVLDAEIGQARRRSDLARLVASLDDRVGDRRRDEAARDLDAAYQAGQLDAHEQAERAAKLRHAVSGPQLTALLRDLTGADRRPADSDRAATIRALGTALDRGRLTLPEYEDRLAAAAAAITTSALRDLLADLADPPKRRRRGPLDVVFDHTVGNSALLQQSDRWWRRPFPKPAWKLAVGAALIALAGLTVRFPIAIVGWVVGGGFALLIYIWALALLVGRRAGTTIDRRAEWLRRRVQDELRALPGVSGASISYGGSNWREKPDSSVLTVRLELDSPDQPPRQELIDAVARVLWLSRIYPLGSVGLILGSADDRHTIEMNRAGRRRLRETYGPRPYGPLPSWHTDSTD
;
A
#
# COMPACT_ATOMS: atom_id res chain seq x y z
N MET A 1 -29.69 0.82 -46.85
CA MET A 1 -29.38 1.77 -45.76
C MET A 1 -28.40 1.11 -44.80
N PRO A 2 -27.13 1.54 -44.75
CA PRO A 2 -26.20 1.06 -43.74
C PRO A 2 -26.06 2.06 -42.58
N ALA A 3 -26.11 1.56 -41.36
CA ALA A 3 -25.94 2.32 -40.13
C ALA A 3 -24.44 2.51 -39.83
N THR A 4 -24.09 3.78 -39.63
CA THR A 4 -22.78 4.30 -39.25
C THR A 4 -22.51 3.98 -37.77
N ALA A 5 -21.61 3.04 -37.49
CA ALA A 5 -21.06 2.81 -36.16
C ALA A 5 -19.52 2.86 -36.24
N LEU A 6 -18.97 4.07 -36.19
CA LEU A 6 -17.53 4.34 -36.10
C LEU A 6 -17.31 5.44 -35.07
N GLY A 7 -16.41 5.22 -34.12
CA GLY A 7 -15.50 6.28 -33.69
C GLY A 7 -15.52 6.81 -32.25
N ILE A 8 -15.98 6.07 -31.23
CA ILE A 8 -15.93 6.59 -29.84
C ILE A 8 -14.80 5.95 -29.00
N ASP A 9 -14.45 4.68 -29.21
CA ASP A 9 -13.38 4.01 -28.42
C ASP A 9 -11.95 4.44 -28.80
N PHE A 10 -11.77 5.12 -29.93
CA PHE A 10 -10.45 5.57 -30.40
C PHE A 10 -9.95 6.83 -29.65
N VAL A 11 -10.86 7.66 -29.12
CA VAL A 11 -10.52 8.97 -28.53
C VAL A 11 -10.35 8.90 -27.01
N ALA A 12 -11.14 8.06 -26.32
CA ALA A 12 -11.15 8.01 -24.85
C ALA A 12 -9.88 7.38 -24.23
N SER A 13 -9.21 6.46 -24.93
CA SER A 13 -8.03 5.74 -24.39
C SER A 13 -6.71 6.51 -24.58
N SER A 14 -6.58 7.26 -25.68
CA SER A 14 -5.48 8.21 -25.91
C SER A 14 -5.48 9.35 -24.88
N TYR A 15 -6.67 9.69 -24.36
CA TYR A 15 -6.90 10.78 -23.40
C TYR A 15 -6.28 10.55 -22.01
N ALA A 16 -6.21 9.30 -21.53
CA ALA A 16 -5.78 9.00 -20.17
C ALA A 16 -4.25 9.03 -19.98
N ARG A 17 -3.47 8.77 -21.03
CA ARG A 17 -2.00 8.58 -20.92
C ARG A 17 -1.20 9.86 -21.19
N ALA A 18 -1.76 10.75 -22.01
CA ALA A 18 -1.25 12.09 -22.27
C ALA A 18 -1.21 12.99 -21.01
N MET A 19 -2.07 12.70 -20.00
CA MET A 19 -2.12 13.48 -18.75
C MET A 19 -0.88 13.31 -17.85
N MET A 20 -0.11 12.22 -17.92
CA MET A 20 0.95 11.96 -16.91
C MET A 20 2.32 12.60 -17.20
N LEU A 21 2.59 13.02 -18.45
CA LEU A 21 3.72 13.91 -18.77
C LEU A 21 3.30 15.40 -18.75
N GLY A 22 2.04 15.71 -18.42
CA GLY A 22 1.46 17.04 -18.55
C GLY A 22 1.21 17.46 -20.01
N TRP A 23 1.15 16.50 -20.93
CA TRP A 23 1.00 16.71 -22.37
C TRP A 23 -0.36 16.18 -22.84
N SER A 24 -1.47 16.61 -22.22
CA SER A 24 -2.78 16.24 -22.74
C SER A 24 -3.04 16.95 -24.07
N ASP A 25 -3.63 16.23 -25.03
CA ASP A 25 -4.04 16.73 -26.37
C ASP A 25 -5.20 17.75 -26.31
N GLY A 26 -5.33 18.53 -25.22
CA GLY A 26 -6.25 19.66 -25.11
C GLY A 26 -5.86 20.85 -25.99
N GLY A 27 -5.33 20.61 -27.20
CA GLY A 27 -4.80 21.61 -28.11
C GLY A 27 -3.30 21.93 -27.92
N TYR A 28 -2.62 21.29 -26.98
CA TYR A 28 -1.20 21.58 -26.68
C TYR A 28 -0.19 20.86 -27.58
N GLY A 29 -0.64 19.98 -28.48
CA GLY A 29 0.24 19.24 -29.41
C GLY A 29 1.01 20.16 -30.36
N GLU A 30 0.43 21.30 -30.74
CA GLU A 30 1.07 22.30 -31.61
C GLU A 30 2.08 23.19 -30.88
N LEU A 31 2.15 23.13 -29.54
CA LEU A 31 3.11 23.92 -28.79
C LEU A 31 4.54 23.53 -29.18
N ARG A 32 5.39 24.56 -29.27
CA ARG A 32 6.81 24.39 -29.53
C ARG A 32 7.45 23.53 -28.44
N ALA A 33 8.16 22.49 -28.84
CA ALA A 33 8.89 21.63 -27.92
C ALA A 33 10.01 22.42 -27.23
N THR A 34 10.06 22.35 -25.90
CA THR A 34 11.13 22.95 -25.11
C THR A 34 12.35 22.02 -25.04
N ALA A 35 13.49 22.55 -24.57
CA ALA A 35 14.67 21.72 -24.31
C ALA A 35 14.39 20.66 -23.22
N ASP A 36 13.53 20.97 -22.24
CA ASP A 36 13.12 20.05 -21.19
C ASP A 36 12.27 18.90 -21.74
N ASP A 37 11.36 19.19 -22.66
CA ASP A 37 10.55 18.18 -23.34
C ASP A 37 11.46 17.20 -24.11
N ARG A 38 12.45 17.71 -24.86
CA ARG A 38 13.43 16.86 -25.56
C ARG A 38 14.26 16.03 -24.60
N ARG A 39 14.77 16.64 -23.51
CA ARG A 39 15.53 15.90 -22.48
C ARG A 39 14.71 14.78 -21.85
N ALA A 40 13.42 15.00 -21.61
CA ALA A 40 12.53 13.97 -21.10
C ALA A 40 12.38 12.80 -22.08
N VAL A 41 12.17 13.09 -23.37
CA VAL A 41 12.06 12.05 -24.41
C VAL A 41 13.36 11.26 -24.57
N ARG A 42 14.53 11.92 -24.59
CA ARG A 42 15.82 11.22 -24.68
C ARG A 42 16.02 10.22 -23.53
N ARG A 43 15.63 10.58 -22.29
CA ARG A 43 15.67 9.66 -21.14
C ARG A 43 14.76 8.45 -21.34
N LEU A 44 13.57 8.66 -21.90
CA LEU A 44 12.63 7.59 -22.19
C LEU A 44 13.16 6.66 -23.28
N LEU A 45 13.69 7.20 -24.38
CA LEU A 45 14.32 6.42 -25.45
C LEU A 45 15.51 5.59 -24.95
N HIS A 46 16.37 6.17 -24.12
CA HIS A 46 17.51 5.46 -23.55
C HIS A 46 17.07 4.35 -22.59
N THR A 47 16.01 4.57 -21.82
CA THR A 47 15.40 3.52 -20.99
C THR A 47 14.85 2.39 -21.87
N ALA A 48 14.19 2.72 -22.99
CA ALA A 48 13.62 1.73 -23.90
C ALA A 48 14.70 0.90 -24.63
N GLU A 49 15.81 1.53 -25.03
CA GLU A 49 17.00 0.85 -25.55
C GLU A 49 17.60 -0.10 -24.49
N ALA A 50 17.81 0.39 -23.26
CA ALA A 50 18.35 -0.41 -22.17
C ALA A 50 17.44 -1.60 -21.76
N GLU A 51 16.13 -1.49 -22.01
CA GLU A 51 15.14 -2.58 -21.84
C GLU A 51 15.00 -3.47 -23.10
N GLY A 52 15.82 -3.27 -24.13
CA GLY A 52 15.82 -4.05 -25.36
C GLY A 52 14.59 -3.86 -26.25
N ARG A 53 13.81 -2.78 -26.05
CA ARG A 53 12.59 -2.48 -26.83
C ARG A 53 12.89 -1.77 -28.15
N LEU A 54 14.00 -1.05 -28.18
CA LEU A 54 14.57 -0.41 -29.36
C LEU A 54 15.90 -1.08 -29.64
N ASP A 55 16.14 -1.44 -30.90
CA ASP A 55 17.50 -1.76 -31.33
C ASP A 55 18.34 -0.47 -31.44
N ALA A 56 19.67 -0.62 -31.48
CA ALA A 56 20.60 0.51 -31.51
C ALA A 56 20.36 1.45 -32.71
N ALA A 57 20.05 0.89 -33.88
CA ALA A 57 19.81 1.69 -35.08
C ALA A 57 18.51 2.49 -35.01
N GLU A 58 17.46 1.93 -34.41
CA GLU A 58 16.20 2.61 -34.14
C GLU A 58 16.37 3.69 -33.07
N TYR A 59 17.10 3.40 -31.98
CA TYR A 59 17.44 4.37 -30.96
C TYR A 59 18.14 5.60 -31.55
N ASP A 60 19.20 5.40 -32.34
CA ASP A 60 19.96 6.48 -32.99
C ASP A 60 19.10 7.31 -33.96
N ARG A 61 18.19 6.65 -34.68
CA ARG A 61 17.25 7.33 -35.59
C ARG A 61 16.27 8.19 -34.82
N ARG A 62 15.69 7.67 -33.74
CA ARG A 62 14.74 8.41 -32.90
C ARG A 62 15.43 9.55 -32.14
N LEU A 63 16.67 9.35 -31.70
CA LEU A 63 17.45 10.38 -31.02
C LEU A 63 17.68 11.60 -31.91
N ARG A 64 18.05 11.39 -33.19
CA ARG A 64 18.13 12.46 -34.20
C ARG A 64 16.77 13.14 -34.42
N ALA A 65 15.70 12.36 -34.53
CA ALA A 65 14.34 12.91 -34.71
C ALA A 65 13.85 13.74 -33.51
N VAL A 66 14.32 13.48 -32.29
CA VAL A 66 14.03 14.32 -31.10
C VAL A 66 14.61 15.71 -31.25
N ASP A 67 15.79 15.83 -31.86
CA ASP A 67 16.47 17.11 -32.06
C ASP A 67 15.76 17.94 -33.12
N ASP A 68 15.26 17.28 -34.16
CA ASP A 68 14.48 17.89 -35.26
C ASP A 68 13.01 18.19 -34.88
N ALA A 69 12.53 17.64 -33.76
CA ALA A 69 11.15 17.83 -33.32
C ALA A 69 10.91 19.28 -32.85
N GLY A 70 10.16 20.04 -33.67
CA GLY A 70 9.75 21.40 -33.38
C GLY A 70 8.57 21.52 -32.41
N THR A 71 7.75 20.48 -32.27
CA THR A 71 6.50 20.52 -31.49
C THR A 71 6.37 19.33 -30.53
N ARG A 72 5.56 19.50 -29.49
CA ARG A 72 5.28 18.43 -28.52
C ARG A 72 4.58 17.23 -29.15
N ALA A 73 3.69 17.43 -30.12
CA ALA A 73 3.05 16.33 -30.85
C ALA A 73 4.08 15.46 -31.58
N ARG A 74 5.10 16.06 -32.21
CA ARG A 74 6.19 15.30 -32.86
C ARG A 74 7.01 14.51 -31.84
N LEU A 75 7.29 15.09 -30.68
CA LEU A 75 7.96 14.40 -29.59
C LEU A 75 7.13 13.23 -29.03
N ALA A 76 5.83 13.43 -28.83
CA ALA A 76 4.93 12.39 -28.34
C ALA A 76 4.80 11.23 -29.33
N ALA A 77 4.75 11.52 -30.64
CA ALA A 77 4.71 10.49 -31.68
C ALA A 77 5.94 9.55 -31.62
N LEU A 78 7.13 10.10 -31.36
CA LEU A 78 8.38 9.33 -31.22
C LEU A 78 8.41 8.38 -30.02
N THR A 79 7.51 8.54 -29.05
CA THR A 79 7.44 7.68 -27.85
C THR A 79 6.09 7.01 -27.65
N SER A 80 5.16 7.18 -28.59
CA SER A 80 3.77 6.71 -28.48
C SER A 80 3.62 5.19 -28.33
N ASP A 81 4.61 4.42 -28.79
CA ASP A 81 4.68 2.96 -28.69
C ASP A 81 5.53 2.46 -27.51
N LEU A 82 6.02 3.38 -26.68
CA LEU A 82 6.86 3.10 -25.52
C LEU A 82 6.07 3.44 -24.24
N PRO A 83 6.13 2.61 -23.20
CA PRO A 83 5.48 2.93 -21.94
C PRO A 83 6.26 4.00 -21.18
N THR A 84 5.54 4.73 -20.34
CA THR A 84 6.03 5.92 -19.65
C THR A 84 6.93 5.62 -18.44
N ARG A 85 6.92 4.39 -17.90
CA ARG A 85 7.72 4.03 -16.72
C ARG A 85 8.54 2.77 -16.94
N ARG A 86 9.81 2.85 -16.50
CA ARG A 86 10.72 1.71 -16.40
C ARG A 86 10.10 0.63 -15.52
N GLY A 87 10.14 -0.62 -15.95
CA GLY A 87 9.65 -1.75 -15.14
C GLY A 87 8.12 -1.91 -15.08
N GLU A 88 7.32 -0.90 -15.44
CA GLU A 88 5.85 -1.00 -15.44
C GLU A 88 5.40 -1.92 -16.59
N ARG A 89 4.99 -3.14 -16.24
CA ARG A 89 4.42 -4.12 -17.19
C ARG A 89 3.04 -3.66 -17.62
N ASP A 90 3.04 -2.62 -18.45
CA ASP A 90 1.94 -2.21 -19.30
C ASP A 90 1.91 -3.26 -20.43
N TRP A 91 0.91 -4.13 -20.41
CA TRP A 91 0.66 -5.13 -21.45
C TRP A 91 -0.18 -4.54 -22.58
N ASP A 92 -0.04 -3.24 -22.83
CA ASP A 92 -0.83 -2.57 -23.85
C ASP A 92 -0.55 -3.20 -25.21
N ASN A 93 -1.62 -3.56 -25.92
CA ASN A 93 -1.57 -4.17 -27.24
C ASN A 93 -0.72 -3.38 -28.25
N ARG A 94 -0.57 -2.06 -28.04
CA ARG A 94 0.22 -1.16 -28.88
C ARG A 94 1.70 -1.07 -28.48
N ALA A 95 2.02 -1.34 -27.22
CA ALA A 95 3.36 -1.18 -26.70
C ALA A 95 4.32 -2.24 -27.26
N ARG A 96 5.60 -1.84 -27.39
CA ARG A 96 6.68 -2.75 -27.77
C ARG A 96 7.10 -3.66 -26.64
N ILE A 97 7.38 -4.91 -27.00
CA ILE A 97 7.81 -5.97 -26.08
C ILE A 97 9.26 -5.70 -25.66
N ARG A 98 9.57 -5.99 -24.40
CA ARG A 98 10.94 -5.97 -23.85
C ARG A 98 11.73 -7.22 -24.24
N SER A 99 13.05 -7.17 -24.18
CA SER A 99 13.88 -8.37 -24.27
C SER A 99 13.48 -9.41 -23.21
N ASP A 100 13.33 -8.97 -21.96
CA ASP A 100 13.02 -9.84 -20.82
C ASP A 100 11.67 -10.56 -20.97
N ASP A 101 10.70 -9.90 -21.61
CA ASP A 101 9.37 -10.49 -21.85
C ASP A 101 9.40 -11.49 -23.02
N ARG A 102 10.32 -11.34 -23.97
CA ARG A 102 10.58 -12.39 -24.97
C ARG A 102 11.23 -13.60 -24.31
N GLU A 103 12.21 -13.41 -23.43
CA GLU A 103 12.80 -14.52 -22.67
C GLU A 103 11.75 -15.22 -21.79
N LEU A 104 10.87 -14.45 -21.15
CA LEU A 104 9.72 -15.00 -20.45
C LEU A 104 8.81 -15.82 -21.38
N ALA A 105 8.52 -15.32 -22.57
CA ALA A 105 7.72 -16.05 -23.57
C ALA A 105 8.37 -17.38 -23.99
N VAL A 106 9.70 -17.42 -24.17
CA VAL A 106 10.43 -18.68 -24.43
C VAL A 106 10.24 -19.67 -23.28
N ARG A 107 10.39 -19.21 -22.03
CA ARG A 107 10.16 -20.07 -20.85
C ARG A 107 8.74 -20.62 -20.80
N ILE A 108 7.74 -19.78 -21.05
CA ILE A 108 6.32 -20.19 -21.10
C ILE A 108 6.10 -21.23 -22.20
N LEU A 109 6.66 -21.02 -23.39
CA LEU A 109 6.57 -21.98 -24.50
C LEU A 109 7.23 -23.32 -24.14
N ALA A 110 8.40 -23.29 -23.52
CA ALA A 110 9.13 -24.50 -23.11
C ALA A 110 8.39 -25.27 -22.01
N GLU A 111 7.84 -24.56 -21.02
CA GLU A 111 7.02 -25.14 -19.96
C GLU A 111 5.73 -25.76 -20.54
N ALA A 112 5.07 -25.08 -21.47
CA ALA A 112 3.90 -25.63 -22.15
C ALA A 112 4.24 -26.92 -22.93
N ALA A 113 5.38 -26.97 -23.62
CA ALA A 113 5.84 -28.17 -24.31
C ALA A 113 6.18 -29.31 -23.33
N ALA A 114 6.85 -29.00 -22.20
CA ALA A 114 7.19 -29.98 -21.16
C ALA A 114 5.94 -30.60 -20.51
N HIS A 115 4.84 -29.85 -20.44
CA HIS A 115 3.54 -30.34 -19.96
C HIS A 115 2.64 -30.89 -21.07
N GLU A 116 3.19 -31.20 -22.26
CA GLU A 116 2.47 -31.75 -23.41
C GLU A 116 1.27 -30.88 -23.88
N ARG A 117 1.27 -29.58 -23.55
CA ARG A 117 0.23 -28.61 -23.97
C ARG A 117 0.47 -28.08 -25.38
N LEU A 118 1.71 -28.16 -25.86
CA LEU A 118 2.10 -27.88 -27.23
C LEU A 118 2.75 -29.13 -27.80
N SER A 119 2.42 -29.47 -29.05
CA SER A 119 3.22 -30.46 -29.78
C SER A 119 4.63 -29.91 -30.03
N SER A 120 5.63 -30.79 -30.18
CA SER A 120 7.00 -30.37 -30.46
C SER A 120 7.11 -29.48 -31.69
N ALA A 121 6.32 -29.75 -32.73
CA ALA A 121 6.27 -28.94 -33.96
C ALA A 121 5.70 -27.53 -33.71
N GLU A 122 4.64 -27.40 -32.91
CA GLU A 122 4.07 -26.09 -32.57
C GLU A 122 5.01 -25.27 -31.69
N TYR A 123 5.70 -25.92 -30.74
CA TYR A 123 6.73 -25.28 -29.93
C TYR A 123 7.84 -24.68 -30.80
N GLU A 124 8.43 -25.49 -31.69
CA GLU A 124 9.48 -25.05 -32.61
C GLU A 124 9.00 -23.89 -33.50
N GLN A 125 7.79 -23.99 -34.06
CA GLN A 125 7.20 -22.94 -34.89
C GLN A 125 7.01 -21.63 -34.11
N ARG A 126 6.47 -21.69 -32.89
CA ARG A 126 6.21 -20.49 -32.08
C ARG A 126 7.52 -19.84 -31.61
N VAL A 127 8.51 -20.62 -31.21
CA VAL A 127 9.86 -20.12 -30.85
C VAL A 127 10.53 -19.46 -32.05
N ALA A 128 10.46 -20.07 -33.24
CA ALA A 128 11.02 -19.48 -34.46
C ALA A 128 10.32 -18.17 -34.88
N THR A 129 9.04 -18.01 -34.51
CA THR A 129 8.26 -16.78 -34.81
C THR A 129 8.59 -15.64 -33.84
N LEU A 130 9.01 -15.96 -32.60
CA LEU A 130 9.18 -14.99 -31.51
C LEU A 130 10.10 -13.79 -31.84
N PRO A 131 11.24 -13.94 -32.56
CA PRO A 131 12.08 -12.80 -32.94
C PRO A 131 11.38 -11.76 -33.82
N ALA A 132 10.38 -12.17 -34.61
CA ALA A 132 9.59 -11.28 -35.47
C ALA A 132 8.49 -10.52 -34.70
N VAL A 133 8.27 -10.84 -33.42
CA VAL A 133 7.23 -10.23 -32.60
C VAL A 133 7.74 -8.92 -32.00
N VAL A 134 7.10 -7.82 -32.38
CA VAL A 134 7.50 -6.46 -31.99
C VAL A 134 6.58 -5.88 -30.91
N ARG A 135 5.28 -6.21 -30.94
CA ARG A 135 4.25 -5.61 -30.06
C ARG A 135 3.55 -6.64 -29.19
N TYR A 136 3.09 -6.26 -27.99
CA TYR A 136 2.41 -7.20 -27.09
C TYR A 136 1.13 -7.80 -27.68
N SER A 137 0.42 -7.13 -28.60
CA SER A 137 -0.70 -7.75 -29.33
C SER A 137 -0.30 -8.94 -30.20
N GLN A 138 0.90 -8.92 -30.77
CA GLN A 138 1.45 -10.06 -31.51
C GLN A 138 1.90 -11.16 -30.54
N LEU A 139 2.53 -10.77 -29.42
CA LEU A 139 2.98 -11.74 -28.42
C LEU A 139 1.79 -12.46 -27.75
N LYS A 140 0.72 -11.73 -27.44
CA LYS A 140 -0.55 -12.27 -26.97
C LYS A 140 -1.12 -13.32 -27.92
N ARG A 141 -1.14 -13.02 -29.23
CA ARG A 141 -1.58 -13.99 -30.25
C ARG A 141 -0.66 -15.21 -30.34
N LEU A 142 0.66 -15.01 -30.19
CA LEU A 142 1.63 -16.11 -30.20
C LEU A 142 1.47 -17.03 -28.98
N LEU A 143 1.16 -16.46 -27.83
CA LEU A 143 1.01 -17.17 -26.55
C LEU A 143 -0.44 -17.52 -26.23
N ASP A 144 -1.35 -17.33 -27.19
CA ASP A 144 -2.76 -17.65 -26.99
C ASP A 144 -2.92 -19.15 -26.66
N GLY A 145 -3.76 -19.41 -25.65
CA GLY A 145 -3.97 -20.73 -25.06
C GLY A 145 -2.90 -21.23 -24.08
N LEU A 146 -1.83 -20.45 -23.80
CA LEU A 146 -0.76 -20.88 -22.90
C LEU A 146 -0.86 -20.25 -21.50
N PRO A 147 -0.52 -20.99 -20.42
CA PRO A 147 -0.57 -20.49 -19.05
C PRO A 147 0.54 -19.49 -18.73
N GLY A 148 0.28 -18.65 -17.72
CA GLY A 148 1.26 -17.69 -17.19
C GLY A 148 1.37 -16.37 -17.96
N TRP A 149 0.63 -16.20 -19.06
CA TRP A 149 0.59 -14.94 -19.80
C TRP A 149 -0.51 -14.00 -19.26
N PRO A 150 -0.20 -12.73 -18.96
CA PRO A 150 -1.20 -11.75 -18.54
C PRO A 150 -2.12 -11.39 -19.70
N ASP A 151 -3.43 -11.45 -19.41
CA ASP A 151 -4.53 -11.47 -20.38
C ASP A 151 -4.68 -12.77 -21.19
N ALA A 152 -3.97 -13.85 -20.83
CA ALA A 152 -4.50 -15.17 -21.17
C ALA A 152 -5.93 -15.22 -20.59
N PRO A 153 -6.94 -15.64 -21.35
CA PRO A 153 -8.26 -15.81 -20.78
C PRO A 153 -8.11 -16.63 -19.50
N ASP A 154 -8.83 -16.27 -18.43
CA ASP A 154 -8.81 -16.94 -17.11
C ASP A 154 -9.04 -18.48 -17.18
N ASP A 155 -9.32 -18.95 -18.39
CA ASP A 155 -9.62 -20.28 -18.86
C ASP A 155 -8.40 -21.18 -19.12
N LEU A 156 -7.27 -20.91 -18.46
CA LEU A 156 -6.12 -21.81 -18.44
C LEU A 156 -6.52 -23.19 -17.92
N LEU A 157 -5.87 -24.25 -18.38
CA LEU A 157 -6.10 -25.58 -17.80
C LEU A 157 -5.59 -25.63 -16.35
N ALA A 158 -6.42 -26.14 -15.43
CA ALA A 158 -6.04 -26.36 -14.05
C ALA A 158 -4.98 -27.45 -13.96
N ASP A 159 -3.86 -27.17 -13.30
CA ASP A 159 -2.83 -28.16 -12.99
C ASP A 159 -3.03 -28.79 -11.60
N THR A 160 -2.10 -29.66 -11.17
CA THR A 160 -2.18 -30.33 -9.86
C THR A 160 -2.06 -29.32 -8.72
N ALA A 161 -1.20 -28.32 -8.84
CA ALA A 161 -0.99 -27.32 -7.81
C ALA A 161 -2.23 -26.43 -7.60
N ASP A 162 -2.91 -26.05 -8.69
CA ASP A 162 -4.18 -25.33 -8.63
C ASP A 162 -5.26 -26.15 -7.90
N ARG A 163 -5.35 -27.47 -8.18
CA ARG A 163 -6.30 -28.36 -7.51
C ARG A 163 -5.97 -28.53 -6.02
N ASP A 164 -4.70 -28.65 -5.67
CA ASP A 164 -4.28 -28.78 -4.27
C ASP A 164 -4.50 -27.49 -3.48
N ALA A 165 -4.33 -26.32 -4.12
CA ALA A 165 -4.73 -25.04 -3.55
C ALA A 165 -6.24 -24.97 -3.32
N ALA A 166 -7.06 -25.41 -4.29
CA ALA A 166 -8.51 -25.48 -4.14
C ALA A 166 -8.94 -26.45 -3.02
N ARG A 167 -8.30 -27.61 -2.89
CA ARG A 167 -8.53 -28.54 -1.78
C ARG A 167 -8.15 -27.95 -0.43
N THR A 168 -7.05 -27.21 -0.37
CA THR A 168 -6.64 -26.48 0.84
C THR A 168 -7.73 -25.49 1.25
N ALA A 169 -8.26 -24.71 0.30
CA ALA A 169 -9.37 -23.80 0.54
C ALA A 169 -10.65 -24.54 0.97
N LEU A 170 -10.94 -25.71 0.39
CA LEU A 170 -12.04 -26.59 0.79
C LEU A 170 -11.91 -27.04 2.25
N HIS A 171 -10.74 -27.52 2.65
CA HIS A 171 -10.47 -27.93 4.03
C HIS A 171 -10.53 -26.77 5.02
N GLU A 172 -10.05 -25.59 4.62
CA GLU A 172 -10.20 -24.38 5.43
C GLU A 172 -11.66 -23.97 5.58
N ALA A 173 -12.47 -24.07 4.52
CA ALA A 173 -13.90 -23.82 4.59
C ALA A 173 -14.62 -24.79 5.55
N VAL A 174 -14.24 -26.07 5.59
CA VAL A 174 -14.75 -27.03 6.57
C VAL A 174 -14.33 -26.65 8.00
N ARG A 175 -13.04 -26.34 8.19
CA ARG A 175 -12.49 -25.95 9.51
C ARG A 175 -13.19 -24.71 10.07
N ASP A 176 -13.53 -23.77 9.19
CA ASP A 176 -14.21 -22.52 9.56
C ASP A 176 -15.74 -22.68 9.62
N HIS A 177 -16.24 -23.92 9.50
CA HIS A 177 -17.67 -24.25 9.48
C HIS A 177 -18.46 -23.48 8.40
N ARG A 178 -17.80 -23.13 7.28
CA ARG A 178 -18.44 -22.56 6.07
C ARG A 178 -19.07 -23.64 5.19
N LEU A 179 -18.61 -24.88 5.33
CA LEU A 179 -19.01 -26.01 4.50
C LEU A 179 -19.35 -27.21 5.39
N ASP A 180 -20.47 -27.87 5.11
CA ASP A 180 -20.84 -29.12 5.78
C ASP A 180 -19.88 -30.25 5.34
N PRO A 181 -19.29 -31.03 6.27
CA PRO A 181 -18.47 -32.18 5.94
C PRO A 181 -19.10 -33.16 4.95
N VAL A 182 -20.43 -33.26 4.88
CA VAL A 182 -21.17 -34.12 3.92
C VAL A 182 -21.03 -33.64 2.47
N GLU A 183 -20.79 -32.34 2.23
CA GLU A 183 -20.61 -31.78 0.88
C GLU A 183 -19.18 -31.92 0.34
N VAL A 184 -18.21 -32.20 1.22
CA VAL A 184 -16.77 -32.28 0.88
C VAL A 184 -16.48 -33.29 -0.24
N PRO A 185 -17.02 -34.53 -0.22
CA PRO A 185 -16.71 -35.50 -1.27
C PRO A 185 -17.20 -35.06 -2.66
N VAL A 186 -18.34 -34.36 -2.72
CA VAL A 186 -18.90 -33.85 -3.98
C VAL A 186 -18.01 -32.74 -4.54
N LEU A 187 -17.64 -31.77 -3.70
CA LEU A 187 -16.80 -30.65 -4.11
C LEU A 187 -15.35 -31.07 -4.42
N ASP A 188 -14.80 -32.05 -3.70
CA ASP A 188 -13.48 -32.61 -4.04
C ASP A 188 -13.50 -33.34 -5.40
N ALA A 189 -14.59 -34.04 -5.71
CA ALA A 189 -14.78 -34.62 -7.04
C ALA A 189 -14.90 -33.54 -8.14
N GLU A 190 -15.62 -32.45 -7.89
CA GLU A 190 -15.69 -31.30 -8.81
C GLU A 190 -14.32 -30.64 -9.01
N ILE A 191 -13.54 -30.44 -7.95
CA ILE A 191 -12.15 -29.95 -8.03
C ILE A 191 -11.29 -30.91 -8.87
N GLY A 192 -11.45 -32.22 -8.70
CA GLY A 192 -10.76 -33.23 -9.50
C GLY A 192 -11.12 -33.17 -10.99
N GLN A 193 -12.39 -32.90 -11.30
CA GLN A 193 -12.91 -32.83 -12.67
C GLN A 193 -12.70 -31.47 -13.35
N ALA A 194 -12.44 -30.41 -12.58
CA ALA A 194 -12.21 -29.07 -13.11
C ALA A 194 -11.04 -29.09 -14.08
N ARG A 195 -11.36 -28.80 -15.36
CA ARG A 195 -10.36 -28.74 -16.42
C ARG A 195 -9.69 -27.38 -16.48
N ARG A 196 -10.39 -26.32 -16.08
CA ARG A 196 -9.94 -24.93 -16.20
C ARG A 196 -9.74 -24.28 -14.82
N ARG A 197 -8.77 -23.37 -14.71
CA ARG A 197 -8.50 -22.57 -13.51
C ARG A 197 -9.67 -21.65 -13.18
N SER A 198 -10.36 -21.12 -14.19
CA SER A 198 -11.60 -20.37 -14.05
C SER A 198 -12.68 -21.16 -13.29
N ASP A 199 -12.79 -22.46 -13.54
CA ASP A 199 -13.75 -23.34 -12.85
C ASP A 199 -13.34 -23.53 -11.38
N LEU A 200 -12.06 -23.77 -11.10
CA LEU A 200 -11.54 -23.82 -9.72
C LEU A 200 -11.71 -22.49 -8.99
N ALA A 201 -11.42 -21.37 -9.65
CA ALA A 201 -11.59 -20.03 -9.08
C ALA A 201 -13.06 -19.73 -8.76
N ARG A 202 -13.98 -20.16 -9.63
CA ARG A 202 -15.42 -20.05 -9.38
C ARG A 202 -15.85 -20.90 -8.18
N LEU A 203 -15.34 -22.13 -8.08
CA LEU A 203 -15.58 -23.00 -6.93
C LEU A 203 -15.05 -22.37 -5.63
N VAL A 204 -13.80 -21.91 -5.61
CA VAL A 204 -13.19 -21.24 -4.45
C VAL A 204 -13.95 -19.95 -4.08
N ALA A 205 -14.31 -19.12 -5.05
CA ALA A 205 -15.12 -17.92 -4.80
C ALA A 205 -16.48 -18.27 -4.17
N SER A 206 -17.12 -19.36 -4.63
CA SER A 206 -18.38 -19.83 -4.03
C SER A 206 -18.22 -20.30 -2.58
N LEU A 207 -17.04 -20.84 -2.21
CA LEU A 207 -16.71 -21.19 -0.83
C LEU A 207 -16.45 -19.95 0.03
N ASP A 208 -15.86 -18.89 -0.55
CA ASP A 208 -15.63 -17.61 0.12
C ASP A 208 -16.90 -16.79 0.34
N ASP A 209 -17.87 -16.97 -0.56
CA ASP A 209 -19.21 -16.41 -0.42
C ASP A 209 -20.03 -17.12 0.66
N ARG A 210 -19.67 -18.34 1.09
CA ARG A 210 -20.38 -19.02 2.19
C ARG A 210 -20.01 -18.42 3.56
N VAL A 211 -21.01 -18.26 4.42
CA VAL A 211 -20.82 -17.65 5.75
C VAL A 211 -20.57 -18.72 6.81
N GLY A 212 -19.37 -18.69 7.40
CA GLY A 212 -18.99 -19.57 8.50
C GLY A 212 -19.51 -19.06 9.85
N ASP A 213 -19.49 -19.93 10.85
CA ASP A 213 -19.96 -19.62 12.20
C ASP A 213 -19.30 -18.35 12.76
N ARG A 214 -17.97 -18.21 12.58
CA ARG A 214 -17.23 -17.02 13.03
C ARG A 214 -17.77 -15.71 12.47
N ARG A 215 -18.10 -15.66 11.18
CA ARG A 215 -18.67 -14.45 10.55
C ARG A 215 -20.09 -14.21 11.07
N ARG A 216 -20.88 -15.26 11.31
CA ARG A 216 -22.20 -15.14 11.96
C ARG A 216 -22.08 -14.60 13.38
N ASP A 217 -21.08 -15.03 14.15
CA ASP A 217 -20.83 -14.55 15.52
C ASP A 217 -20.34 -13.09 15.55
N GLU A 218 -19.51 -12.68 14.58
CA GLU A 218 -19.12 -11.28 14.39
C GLU A 218 -20.34 -10.41 14.08
N ALA A 219 -21.18 -10.84 13.14
CA ALA A 219 -22.41 -10.15 12.80
C ALA A 219 -23.44 -10.11 13.95
N ALA A 220 -23.52 -11.17 14.76
CA ALA A 220 -24.38 -11.20 15.94
C ALA A 220 -23.94 -10.15 16.96
N ARG A 221 -22.62 -10.01 17.18
CA ARG A 221 -22.06 -8.96 18.04
C ARG A 221 -22.31 -7.56 17.49
N ASP A 222 -22.26 -7.37 16.17
CA ASP A 222 -22.58 -6.09 15.54
C ASP A 222 -24.08 -5.74 15.68
N LEU A 223 -24.98 -6.72 15.54
CA LEU A 223 -26.42 -6.53 15.79
C LEU A 223 -26.69 -6.18 17.26
N ASP A 224 -26.05 -6.87 18.20
CA ASP A 224 -26.20 -6.59 19.62
C ASP A 224 -25.65 -5.20 19.97
N ALA A 225 -24.49 -4.83 19.41
CA ALA A 225 -23.94 -3.49 19.59
C ALA A 225 -24.88 -2.40 19.04
N ALA A 226 -25.51 -2.64 17.89
CA ALA A 226 -26.48 -1.72 17.31
C ALA A 226 -27.74 -1.57 18.18
N TYR A 227 -28.23 -2.67 18.75
CA TYR A 227 -29.33 -2.65 19.72
C TYR A 227 -28.96 -1.85 20.98
N GLN A 228 -27.78 -2.10 21.57
CA GLN A 228 -27.30 -1.36 22.73
C GLN A 228 -27.08 0.14 22.43
N ALA A 229 -26.79 0.49 21.17
CA ALA A 229 -26.64 1.87 20.71
C ALA A 229 -27.98 2.57 20.38
N GLY A 230 -29.12 1.89 20.55
CA GLY A 230 -30.45 2.40 20.22
C GLY A 230 -30.74 2.49 18.71
N GLN A 231 -29.92 1.85 17.87
CA GLN A 231 -30.15 1.83 16.42
C GLN A 231 -31.25 0.83 16.01
N LEU A 232 -31.46 -0.21 16.80
CA LEU A 232 -32.47 -1.24 16.60
C LEU A 232 -33.39 -1.29 17.83
N ASP A 233 -34.68 -1.54 17.61
CA ASP A 233 -35.57 -1.93 18.70
C ASP A 233 -35.44 -3.45 19.00
N ALA A 234 -36.06 -3.88 20.10
CA ALA A 234 -35.96 -5.28 20.54
C ALA A 234 -36.59 -6.28 19.56
N HIS A 235 -37.65 -5.87 18.85
CA HIS A 235 -38.32 -6.73 17.88
C HIS A 235 -37.46 -6.88 16.61
N GLU A 236 -36.92 -5.77 16.10
CA GLU A 236 -36.04 -5.75 14.92
C GLU A 236 -34.73 -6.51 15.19
N GLN A 237 -34.14 -6.36 16.38
CA GLN A 237 -32.96 -7.16 16.77
C GLN A 237 -33.28 -8.65 16.76
N ALA A 238 -34.40 -9.07 17.35
CA ALA A 238 -34.79 -10.48 17.43
C ALA A 238 -35.05 -11.06 16.03
N GLU A 239 -35.74 -10.31 15.16
CA GLU A 239 -36.01 -10.71 13.77
C GLU A 239 -34.71 -10.85 12.97
N ARG A 240 -33.80 -9.87 13.06
CA ARG A 240 -32.51 -9.92 12.36
C ARG A 240 -31.61 -11.02 12.90
N ALA A 241 -31.59 -11.25 14.21
CA ALA A 241 -30.88 -12.36 14.82
C ALA A 241 -31.42 -13.73 14.34
N ALA A 242 -32.73 -13.86 14.12
CA ALA A 242 -33.32 -15.04 13.51
C ALA A 242 -32.88 -15.21 12.05
N LYS A 243 -32.94 -14.15 11.23
CA LYS A 243 -32.46 -14.17 9.84
C LYS A 243 -30.96 -14.48 9.75
N LEU A 244 -30.16 -13.95 10.66
CA LEU A 244 -28.72 -14.18 10.73
C LEU A 244 -28.37 -15.67 10.92
N ARG A 245 -29.14 -16.40 11.73
CA ARG A 245 -28.96 -17.86 11.91
C ARG A 245 -29.18 -18.66 10.62
N HIS A 246 -29.95 -18.11 9.68
CA HIS A 246 -30.25 -18.73 8.39
C HIS A 246 -29.45 -18.12 7.22
N ALA A 247 -28.55 -17.17 7.49
CA ALA A 247 -27.73 -16.56 6.45
C ALA A 247 -26.64 -17.55 5.99
N VAL A 248 -26.76 -18.00 4.74
CA VAL A 248 -25.83 -18.95 4.12
C VAL A 248 -24.75 -18.25 3.30
N SER A 249 -24.99 -17.00 2.87
CA SER A 249 -24.06 -16.25 1.99
C SER A 249 -23.67 -14.86 2.50
N GLY A 250 -22.45 -14.45 2.15
CA GLY A 250 -21.87 -13.15 2.50
C GLY A 250 -22.73 -11.98 2.02
N PRO A 251 -23.33 -12.02 0.82
CA PRO A 251 -24.31 -11.03 0.39
C PRO A 251 -25.55 -10.93 1.29
N GLN A 252 -26.08 -12.05 1.79
CA GLN A 252 -27.20 -12.04 2.73
C GLN A 252 -26.81 -11.39 4.06
N LEU A 253 -25.63 -11.75 4.59
CA LEU A 253 -25.09 -11.14 5.81
C LEU A 253 -24.87 -9.63 5.64
N THR A 254 -24.29 -9.24 4.51
CA THR A 254 -24.07 -7.83 4.15
C THR A 254 -25.40 -7.09 4.05
N ALA A 255 -26.42 -7.68 3.43
CA ALA A 255 -27.74 -7.07 3.32
C ALA A 255 -28.39 -6.85 4.70
N LEU A 256 -28.20 -7.78 5.65
CA LEU A 256 -28.71 -7.66 7.03
C LEU A 256 -28.03 -6.56 7.86
N LEU A 257 -26.77 -6.24 7.55
CA LEU A 257 -25.95 -5.27 8.29
C LEU A 257 -25.73 -3.94 7.56
N ARG A 258 -26.18 -3.83 6.30
CA ARG A 258 -25.88 -2.70 5.41
C ARG A 258 -26.30 -1.36 5.99
N ASP A 259 -27.45 -1.31 6.64
CA ASP A 259 -27.96 -0.09 7.26
C ASP A 259 -27.38 0.15 8.66
N LEU A 260 -26.61 -0.77 9.23
CA LEU A 260 -25.94 -0.60 10.52
C LEU A 260 -24.47 -0.17 10.37
N THR A 261 -23.91 -0.37 9.17
CA THR A 261 -22.51 -0.13 8.86
C THR A 261 -22.34 0.91 7.75
N GLY A 262 -21.16 1.52 7.65
CA GLY A 262 -20.83 2.48 6.59
C GLY A 262 -21.29 3.92 6.83
N ALA A 263 -21.20 4.73 5.76
CA ALA A 263 -21.42 6.18 5.81
C ALA A 263 -22.90 6.61 5.90
N ASP A 264 -23.79 5.69 5.53
CA ASP A 264 -25.25 5.84 5.55
C ASP A 264 -25.90 4.98 6.64
N ARG A 265 -25.13 4.52 7.63
CA ARG A 265 -25.68 3.75 8.75
C ARG A 265 -26.79 4.51 9.45
N ARG A 266 -27.74 3.79 10.03
CA ARG A 266 -28.79 4.32 10.89
C ARG A 266 -28.14 5.04 12.08
N PRO A 267 -28.57 6.25 12.43
CA PRO A 267 -27.96 6.99 13.51
C PRO A 267 -28.27 6.33 14.85
N ALA A 268 -27.25 6.23 15.70
CA ALA A 268 -27.43 5.85 17.09
C ALA A 268 -28.08 7.00 17.87
N ASP A 269 -28.65 6.71 19.04
CA ASP A 269 -29.20 7.75 19.91
C ASP A 269 -28.15 8.79 20.30
N SER A 270 -26.90 8.36 20.44
CA SER A 270 -25.75 9.24 20.68
C SER A 270 -25.46 10.19 19.50
N ASP A 271 -25.65 9.73 18.25
CA ASP A 271 -25.50 10.55 17.04
C ASP A 271 -26.60 11.61 16.96
N ARG A 272 -27.85 11.22 17.25
CA ARG A 272 -28.99 12.16 17.34
C ARG A 272 -28.75 13.19 18.43
N ALA A 273 -28.41 12.75 19.65
CA ALA A 273 -28.13 13.65 20.76
C ALA A 273 -26.96 14.62 20.47
N ALA A 274 -25.92 14.15 19.77
CA ALA A 274 -24.81 15.02 19.33
C ALA A 274 -25.27 16.07 18.32
N THR A 275 -26.12 15.69 17.36
CA THR A 275 -26.70 16.60 16.36
C THR A 275 -27.59 17.64 17.04
N ILE A 276 -28.45 17.24 17.97
CA ILE A 276 -29.30 18.15 18.75
C ILE A 276 -28.45 19.16 19.53
N ARG A 277 -27.39 18.72 20.21
CA ARG A 277 -26.45 19.63 20.90
C ARG A 277 -25.78 20.61 19.94
N ALA A 278 -25.41 20.17 18.74
CA ALA A 278 -24.80 21.03 17.72
C ALA A 278 -25.80 22.08 17.20
N LEU A 279 -27.05 21.70 16.96
CA LEU A 279 -28.13 22.61 16.57
C LEU A 279 -28.40 23.64 17.68
N GLY A 280 -28.48 23.21 18.94
CA GLY A 280 -28.67 24.13 20.08
C GLY A 280 -27.51 25.12 20.21
N THR A 281 -26.27 24.65 20.03
CA THR A 281 -25.09 25.51 20.00
C THR A 281 -25.13 26.53 18.84
N ALA A 282 -25.70 26.16 17.69
CA ALA A 282 -25.84 27.07 16.55
C ALA A 282 -26.91 28.13 16.80
N LEU A 283 -28.03 27.77 17.44
CA LEU A 283 -29.05 28.71 17.92
C LEU A 283 -28.47 29.70 18.94
N ASP A 284 -27.75 29.23 19.95
CA ASP A 284 -27.11 30.08 20.98
C ASP A 284 -26.13 31.10 20.37
N ARG A 285 -25.50 30.76 19.24
CA ARG A 285 -24.58 31.63 18.50
C ARG A 285 -25.28 32.54 17.49
N GLY A 286 -26.61 32.50 17.40
CA GLY A 286 -27.40 33.27 16.44
C GLY A 286 -27.20 32.85 14.99
N ARG A 287 -26.77 31.60 14.72
CA ARG A 287 -26.63 31.06 13.36
C ARG A 287 -27.89 30.39 12.84
N LEU A 288 -28.78 30.00 13.74
CA LEU A 288 -30.12 29.51 13.44
C LEU A 288 -31.12 30.45 14.10
N THR A 289 -32.25 30.67 13.45
CA THR A 289 -33.43 31.23 14.09
C THR A 289 -34.18 30.15 14.89
N LEU A 290 -35.07 30.55 15.79
CA LEU A 290 -35.85 29.59 16.59
C LEU A 290 -36.72 28.67 15.72
N PRO A 291 -37.47 29.16 14.69
CA PRO A 291 -38.22 28.28 13.80
C PRO A 291 -37.34 27.29 13.04
N GLU A 292 -36.19 27.73 12.50
CA GLU A 292 -35.25 26.84 11.82
C GLU A 292 -34.66 25.77 12.76
N TYR A 293 -34.43 26.11 14.02
CA TYR A 293 -33.99 25.16 15.03
C TYR A 293 -35.05 24.08 15.29
N GLU A 294 -36.32 24.48 15.46
CA GLU A 294 -37.43 23.55 15.68
C GLU A 294 -37.64 22.61 14.48
N ASP A 295 -37.60 23.14 13.26
CA ASP A 295 -37.70 22.35 12.02
C ASP A 295 -36.55 21.34 11.90
N ARG A 296 -35.30 21.78 12.17
CA ARG A 296 -34.13 20.89 12.12
C ARG A 296 -34.12 19.89 13.27
N LEU A 297 -34.67 20.23 14.43
CA LEU A 297 -34.83 19.32 15.56
C LEU A 297 -35.80 18.19 15.21
N ALA A 298 -36.95 18.53 14.61
CA ALA A 298 -37.90 17.54 14.10
C ALA A 298 -37.27 16.68 12.99
N ALA A 299 -36.52 17.29 12.06
CA ALA A 299 -35.80 16.56 11.01
C ALA A 299 -34.71 15.63 11.57
N ALA A 300 -33.98 16.05 12.61
CA ALA A 300 -32.97 15.21 13.27
C ALA A 300 -33.60 14.03 14.01
N ALA A 301 -34.79 14.21 14.60
CA ALA A 301 -35.56 13.13 15.20
C ALA A 301 -36.11 12.15 14.13
N ALA A 302 -36.49 12.65 12.95
CA ALA A 302 -36.99 11.83 11.84
C ALA A 302 -35.89 11.19 10.97
N ALA A 303 -34.63 11.63 11.10
CA ALA A 303 -33.53 11.16 10.25
C ALA A 303 -33.33 9.64 10.36
N ILE A 304 -33.32 8.95 9.22
CA ILE A 304 -33.14 7.49 9.16
C ILE A 304 -31.66 7.12 8.97
N THR A 305 -30.84 8.03 8.42
CA THR A 305 -29.42 7.80 8.13
C THR A 305 -28.51 8.85 8.78
N THR A 306 -27.26 8.46 9.04
CA THR A 306 -26.21 9.37 9.53
C THR A 306 -25.79 10.42 8.50
N SER A 307 -25.96 10.15 7.20
CA SER A 307 -25.80 11.15 6.14
C SER A 307 -26.87 12.24 6.23
N ALA A 308 -28.15 11.89 6.46
CA ALA A 308 -29.19 12.88 6.67
C ALA A 308 -28.89 13.79 7.88
N LEU A 309 -28.40 13.24 9.00
CA LEU A 309 -27.94 14.06 10.14
C LEU A 309 -26.78 14.99 9.77
N ARG A 310 -25.87 14.52 8.90
CA ARG A 310 -24.72 15.32 8.44
C ARG A 310 -25.17 16.47 7.55
N ASP A 311 -26.14 16.22 6.67
CA ASP A 311 -26.70 17.23 5.77
C ASP A 311 -27.41 18.35 6.55
N LEU A 312 -28.10 18.03 7.65
CA LEU A 312 -28.68 19.02 8.57
C LEU A 312 -27.65 19.97 9.21
N LEU A 313 -26.38 19.56 9.24
CA LEU A 313 -25.26 20.32 9.82
C LEU A 313 -24.31 20.89 8.75
N ALA A 314 -24.52 20.61 7.46
CA ALA A 314 -23.54 20.86 6.42
C ALA A 314 -23.28 22.37 6.20
N ASP A 315 -24.33 23.19 6.32
CA ASP A 315 -24.27 24.65 6.24
C ASP A 315 -23.83 25.30 7.56
N LEU A 316 -24.05 24.63 8.69
CA LEU A 316 -23.65 25.09 10.02
C LEU A 316 -22.19 24.77 10.35
N ALA A 317 -21.58 23.87 9.57
CA ALA A 317 -20.19 23.50 9.71
C ALA A 317 -19.32 24.76 9.63
N ASP A 318 -18.56 25.03 10.71
CA ASP A 318 -17.59 26.11 10.68
C ASP A 318 -16.69 25.92 9.46
N PRO A 319 -16.53 26.94 8.57
CA PRO A 319 -15.58 26.84 7.48
C PRO A 319 -14.26 26.44 8.12
N PRO A 320 -13.58 25.38 7.63
CA PRO A 320 -12.43 24.81 8.30
C PRO A 320 -11.47 25.96 8.55
N LYS A 321 -11.33 26.36 9.83
CA LYS A 321 -10.67 27.63 10.20
C LYS A 321 -9.38 27.67 9.42
N ARG A 322 -9.29 28.58 8.43
CA ARG A 322 -8.11 28.69 7.56
C ARG A 322 -6.95 28.76 8.53
N ARG A 323 -6.16 27.69 8.59
CA ARG A 323 -5.13 27.57 9.61
C ARG A 323 -4.17 28.70 9.33
N ARG A 324 -4.24 29.79 10.11
CA ARG A 324 -3.25 30.85 10.09
C ARG A 324 -1.92 30.14 10.30
N ARG A 325 -1.13 30.05 9.24
CA ARG A 325 0.22 29.48 9.29
C ARG A 325 0.94 30.30 10.34
N GLY A 326 1.37 29.64 11.42
CA GLY A 326 2.16 30.33 12.41
C GLY A 326 3.49 30.75 11.79
N PRO A 327 4.16 31.80 12.29
CA PRO A 327 5.51 32.14 11.86
C PRO A 327 6.46 30.93 11.96
N LEU A 328 6.23 30.02 12.90
CA LEU A 328 6.98 28.76 13.01
C LEU A 328 6.70 27.75 11.88
N ASP A 329 5.48 27.68 11.31
CA ASP A 329 5.23 26.82 10.14
C ASP A 329 5.96 27.38 8.90
N VAL A 330 6.14 28.72 8.81
CA VAL A 330 6.92 29.39 7.74
C VAL A 330 8.43 29.14 7.89
N VAL A 331 8.95 29.27 9.12
CA VAL A 331 10.37 28.96 9.41
C VAL A 331 10.68 27.50 9.13
N PHE A 332 9.77 26.57 9.47
CA PHE A 332 9.94 25.13 9.25
C PHE A 332 9.91 24.73 7.75
N ASP A 333 9.04 25.35 6.94
CA ASP A 333 9.02 25.15 5.48
C ASP A 333 10.28 25.71 4.80
N HIS A 334 10.92 26.71 5.42
CA HIS A 334 12.15 27.34 4.93
C HIS A 334 13.43 26.60 5.37
N THR A 335 13.40 25.88 6.49
CA THR A 335 14.53 25.06 6.98
C THR A 335 14.47 23.61 6.50
N VAL A 336 13.28 23.06 6.25
CA VAL A 336 13.08 21.73 5.70
C VAL A 336 12.60 21.89 4.26
N GLY A 337 13.54 22.05 3.33
CA GLY A 337 13.30 22.39 1.94
C GLY A 337 12.08 21.69 1.32
N ASN A 338 11.14 22.49 0.82
CA ASN A 338 9.96 22.10 0.04
C ASN A 338 9.15 20.93 0.63
N SER A 339 8.45 21.21 1.72
CA SER A 339 7.48 20.33 2.38
C SER A 339 6.26 19.94 1.52
N ALA A 340 6.13 20.46 0.30
CA ALA A 340 5.16 20.03 -0.71
C ALA A 340 5.45 18.63 -1.29
N LEU A 341 6.67 18.10 -1.10
CA LEU A 341 7.06 16.75 -1.56
C LEU A 341 6.84 15.65 -0.51
N LEU A 342 6.48 16.00 0.73
CA LEU A 342 6.15 15.05 1.78
C LEU A 342 4.64 14.88 1.87
N GLN A 343 4.14 13.71 1.43
CA GLN A 343 2.73 13.34 1.58
C GLN A 343 2.28 13.51 3.04
N GLN A 344 1.06 14.03 3.20
CA GLN A 344 0.45 14.47 4.44
C GLN A 344 0.34 13.35 5.52
N SER A 345 0.52 12.09 5.12
CA SER A 345 0.40 10.88 5.95
C SER A 345 1.57 10.64 6.91
N ASP A 346 2.76 11.24 6.70
CA ASP A 346 3.97 10.92 7.49
C ASP A 346 4.22 11.82 8.71
N ARG A 347 3.27 12.70 9.09
CA ARG A 347 3.41 13.58 10.28
C ARG A 347 2.91 12.89 11.56
N TRP A 348 3.47 11.73 11.89
CA TRP A 348 3.07 10.84 12.99
C TRP A 348 3.16 11.48 14.39
N TRP A 349 4.10 12.39 14.61
CA TRP A 349 4.31 13.14 15.86
C TRP A 349 3.20 14.15 16.19
N ARG A 350 2.30 14.46 15.24
CA ARG A 350 1.12 15.33 15.47
C ARG A 350 -0.10 14.59 16.03
N ARG A 351 -0.09 13.25 16.09
CA ARG A 351 -1.23 12.46 16.58
C ARG A 351 -1.46 12.47 18.11
N PRO A 352 -0.44 12.47 19.00
CA PRO A 352 -0.69 12.38 20.43
C PRO A 352 -0.99 13.73 21.13
N PHE A 353 -0.78 14.88 20.49
CA PHE A 353 -1.05 16.19 21.09
C PHE A 353 -2.07 16.99 20.27
N PRO A 354 -3.37 16.95 20.61
CA PRO A 354 -4.34 17.85 20.00
C PRO A 354 -3.90 19.30 20.26
N LYS A 355 -3.84 20.11 19.20
CA LYS A 355 -3.26 21.46 19.21
C LYS A 355 -3.75 22.45 20.29
N PRO A 356 -4.98 22.39 20.85
CA PRO A 356 -5.33 23.31 21.93
C PRO A 356 -4.55 23.02 23.23
N ALA A 357 -4.23 21.76 23.54
CA ALA A 357 -3.67 21.38 24.84
C ALA A 357 -2.24 21.92 25.05
N TRP A 358 -1.37 21.84 24.05
CA TRP A 358 0.00 22.35 24.20
C TRP A 358 0.06 23.89 24.26
N LYS A 359 -0.82 24.58 23.54
CA LYS A 359 -0.92 26.04 23.58
C LYS A 359 -1.46 26.54 24.92
N LEU A 360 -2.44 25.83 25.48
CA LEU A 360 -2.95 26.12 26.81
C LEU A 360 -1.89 25.81 27.88
N ALA A 361 -1.13 24.73 27.74
CA ALA A 361 -0.03 24.41 28.66
C ALA A 361 1.09 25.47 28.63
N VAL A 362 1.50 25.91 27.44
CA VAL A 362 2.53 26.96 27.29
C VAL A 362 2.00 28.32 27.75
N GLY A 363 0.76 28.67 27.41
CA GLY A 363 0.12 29.90 27.87
C GLY A 363 -0.06 29.95 29.39
N ALA A 364 -0.54 28.86 29.99
CA ALA A 364 -0.68 28.74 31.44
C ALA A 364 0.68 28.78 32.16
N ALA A 365 1.71 28.16 31.58
CA ALA A 365 3.07 28.22 32.13
C ALA A 365 3.63 29.64 32.11
N LEU A 366 3.44 30.39 31.01
CA LEU A 366 3.90 31.79 30.91
C LEU A 366 3.12 32.74 31.82
N ILE A 367 1.80 32.55 31.96
CA ILE A 367 0.96 33.35 32.87
C ILE A 367 1.30 33.02 34.33
N ALA A 368 1.53 31.76 34.66
CA ALA A 368 1.99 31.36 35.99
C ALA A 368 3.36 31.96 36.30
N LEU A 369 4.31 31.94 35.35
CA LEU A 369 5.63 32.53 35.50
C LEU A 369 5.57 34.06 35.69
N ALA A 370 4.68 34.74 34.96
CA ALA A 370 4.48 36.18 35.07
C ALA A 370 3.73 36.59 36.36
N GLY A 371 2.75 35.79 36.82
CA GLY A 371 2.02 36.06 38.06
C GLY A 371 2.85 35.80 39.33
N LEU A 372 3.79 34.86 39.28
CA LEU A 372 4.62 34.50 40.43
C LEU A 372 5.71 35.55 40.75
N THR A 373 6.14 36.35 39.76
CA THR A 373 7.24 37.32 39.93
C THR A 373 6.84 38.58 40.71
N VAL A 374 5.54 38.84 40.92
CA VAL A 374 5.08 40.14 41.46
C VAL A 374 4.71 40.10 42.96
N ARG A 375 4.51 38.94 43.61
CA ARG A 375 3.88 38.95 44.94
C ARG A 375 4.46 38.10 46.08
N PHE A 376 5.26 37.06 45.87
CA PHE A 376 5.75 36.24 47.01
C PHE A 376 7.08 35.52 46.74
N PRO A 377 8.25 36.11 47.05
CA PRO A 377 9.54 35.46 46.81
C PRO A 377 9.75 34.16 47.60
N ILE A 378 9.05 33.96 48.73
CA ILE A 378 9.23 32.78 49.60
C ILE A 378 8.27 31.64 49.24
N ALA A 379 7.05 31.92 48.74
CA ALA A 379 6.13 30.89 48.24
C ALA A 379 6.56 30.36 46.85
N ILE A 380 7.30 31.15 46.07
CA ILE A 380 7.90 30.75 44.79
C ILE A 380 8.77 29.50 44.96
N VAL A 381 9.60 29.42 46.01
CA VAL A 381 10.53 28.28 46.18
C VAL A 381 9.75 26.99 46.43
N GLY A 382 8.73 27.02 47.29
CA GLY A 382 7.88 25.86 47.56
C GLY A 382 7.04 25.42 46.36
N TRP A 383 6.53 26.36 45.57
CA TRP A 383 5.70 26.05 44.39
C TRP A 383 6.50 25.69 43.14
N VAL A 384 7.68 26.28 42.95
CA VAL A 384 8.60 25.91 41.85
C VAL A 384 9.19 24.53 42.12
N VAL A 385 9.55 24.22 43.37
CA VAL A 385 10.05 22.89 43.73
C VAL A 385 8.93 21.86 43.77
N GLY A 386 7.78 22.15 44.39
CA GLY A 386 6.67 21.18 44.52
C GLY A 386 5.80 21.05 43.26
N GLY A 387 5.35 22.18 42.70
CA GLY A 387 4.50 22.25 41.51
C GLY A 387 5.28 21.93 40.22
N GLY A 388 6.55 22.37 40.13
CA GLY A 388 7.44 21.97 39.04
C GLY A 388 7.70 20.46 39.04
N PHE A 389 7.88 19.85 40.21
CA PHE A 389 8.09 18.41 40.32
C PHE A 389 6.83 17.60 40.01
N ALA A 390 5.65 18.06 40.45
CA ALA A 390 4.38 17.43 40.09
C ALA A 390 4.08 17.52 38.58
N LEU A 391 4.39 18.66 37.94
CA LEU A 391 4.25 18.83 36.50
C LEU A 391 5.25 17.94 35.74
N LEU A 392 6.49 17.84 36.21
CA LEU A 392 7.49 16.94 35.63
C LEU A 392 7.07 15.47 35.78
N ILE A 393 6.53 15.06 36.92
CA ILE A 393 5.97 13.71 37.12
C ILE A 393 4.80 13.47 36.16
N TYR A 394 3.90 14.45 36.00
CA TYR A 394 2.77 14.34 35.07
C TYR A 394 3.21 14.24 33.61
N ILE A 395 4.15 15.09 33.18
CA ILE A 395 4.73 15.06 31.83
C ILE A 395 5.46 13.74 31.61
N TRP A 396 6.22 13.26 32.59
CA TRP A 396 6.93 11.98 32.53
C TRP A 396 5.97 10.79 32.45
N ALA A 397 4.90 10.77 33.27
CA ALA A 397 3.86 9.76 33.22
C ALA A 397 3.10 9.76 31.88
N LEU A 398 2.79 10.94 31.34
CA LEU A 398 2.16 11.08 30.03
C LEU A 398 3.09 10.64 28.89
N ALA A 399 4.38 10.98 28.97
CA ALA A 399 5.41 10.53 28.03
C ALA A 399 5.58 9.00 28.08
N LEU A 400 5.52 8.38 29.26
CA LEU A 400 5.52 6.92 29.41
C LEU A 400 4.27 6.27 28.81
N LEU A 401 3.09 6.86 29.01
CA LEU A 401 1.83 6.34 28.49
C LEU A 401 1.74 6.45 26.96
N VAL A 402 2.18 7.58 26.40
CA VAL A 402 2.25 7.82 24.95
C VAL A 402 3.36 6.99 24.31
N GLY A 403 4.52 6.86 24.97
CA GLY A 403 5.62 5.99 24.56
C GLY A 403 5.22 4.52 24.47
N ARG A 404 4.42 4.03 25.44
CA ARG A 404 3.85 2.68 25.41
C ARG A 404 2.91 2.45 24.23
N ARG A 405 2.10 3.44 23.84
CA ARG A 405 1.15 3.32 22.70
C ARG A 405 1.85 3.44 21.34
N ALA A 406 2.77 4.40 21.19
CA ALA A 406 3.51 4.60 19.95
C ALA A 406 4.48 3.44 19.64
N GLY A 407 5.09 2.85 20.68
CA GLY A 407 5.91 1.64 20.58
C GLY A 407 5.20 0.54 19.80
N THR A 408 3.93 0.27 20.11
CA THR A 408 3.18 -0.81 19.45
C THR A 408 3.05 -0.68 17.93
N THR A 409 3.06 0.54 17.36
CA THR A 409 2.92 0.72 15.90
C THR A 409 4.24 0.65 15.15
N ILE A 410 5.31 1.22 15.72
CA ILE A 410 6.66 1.09 15.17
C ILE A 410 7.13 -0.35 15.31
N ASP A 411 6.89 -0.98 16.47
CA ASP A 411 7.24 -2.36 16.73
C ASP A 411 6.44 -3.32 15.83
N ARG A 412 5.15 -3.06 15.55
CA ARG A 412 4.37 -3.87 14.58
C ARG A 412 4.90 -3.77 13.16
N ARG A 413 5.29 -2.57 12.70
CA ARG A 413 5.83 -2.39 11.34
C ARG A 413 7.23 -2.99 11.21
N ALA A 414 8.06 -2.82 12.24
CA ALA A 414 9.39 -3.44 12.31
C ALA A 414 9.28 -4.97 12.36
N GLU A 415 8.35 -5.51 13.13
CA GLU A 415 8.09 -6.95 13.23
C GLU A 415 7.52 -7.51 11.93
N TRP A 416 6.59 -6.81 11.26
CA TRP A 416 6.10 -7.20 9.93
C TRP A 416 7.23 -7.22 8.89
N LEU A 417 8.06 -6.18 8.85
CA LEU A 417 9.20 -6.11 7.94
C LEU A 417 10.21 -7.21 8.24
N ARG A 418 10.49 -7.46 9.52
CA ARG A 418 11.39 -8.53 9.99
C ARG A 418 10.90 -9.91 9.54
N ARG A 419 9.60 -10.21 9.72
CA ARG A 419 9.00 -11.47 9.25
C ARG A 419 9.13 -11.62 7.74
N ARG A 420 8.78 -10.58 6.98
CA ARG A 420 8.92 -10.60 5.52
C ARG A 420 10.35 -10.88 5.08
N VAL A 421 11.34 -10.24 5.70
CA VAL A 421 12.75 -10.49 5.37
C VAL A 421 13.20 -11.88 5.81
N GLN A 422 12.73 -12.39 6.94
CA GLN A 422 12.99 -13.78 7.34
C GLN A 422 12.41 -14.77 6.33
N ASP A 423 11.21 -14.53 5.82
CA ASP A 423 10.57 -15.41 4.83
C ASP A 423 11.33 -15.39 3.49
N GLU A 424 11.78 -14.22 3.03
CA GLU A 424 12.63 -14.10 1.83
C GLU A 424 14.00 -14.77 2.02
N LEU A 425 14.58 -14.72 3.24
CA LEU A 425 15.84 -15.41 3.54
C LEU A 425 15.67 -16.93 3.61
N ARG A 426 14.52 -17.43 4.10
CA ARG A 426 14.19 -18.88 4.08
C ARG A 426 13.92 -19.40 2.67
N ALA A 427 13.51 -18.53 1.75
CA ALA A 427 13.32 -18.90 0.35
C ALA A 427 14.65 -19.04 -0.42
N LEU A 428 15.79 -18.69 0.19
CA LEU A 428 17.09 -18.87 -0.45
C LEU A 428 17.47 -20.36 -0.46
N PRO A 429 18.05 -20.88 -1.57
CA PRO A 429 18.46 -22.28 -1.67
C PRO A 429 19.44 -22.67 -0.55
N GLY A 430 19.16 -23.79 0.12
CA GLY A 430 20.02 -24.33 1.18
C GLY A 430 19.79 -23.72 2.58
N VAL A 431 18.78 -22.86 2.76
CA VAL A 431 18.43 -22.26 4.05
C VAL A 431 17.17 -22.91 4.63
N SER A 432 17.31 -23.76 5.66
CA SER A 432 16.18 -24.34 6.40
C SER A 432 15.54 -23.37 7.38
N GLY A 433 16.32 -22.41 7.89
CA GLY A 433 15.87 -21.48 8.91
C GLY A 433 16.55 -20.12 8.79
N ALA A 434 15.81 -19.05 9.06
CA ALA A 434 16.37 -17.71 9.16
C ALA A 434 15.78 -16.99 10.36
N SER A 435 16.65 -16.36 11.15
CA SER A 435 16.28 -15.45 12.22
C SER A 435 17.10 -14.18 12.13
N ILE A 436 16.47 -13.07 12.52
CA ILE A 436 17.07 -11.74 12.48
C ILE A 436 16.94 -11.20 13.89
N SER A 437 18.03 -10.78 14.52
CA SER A 437 18.03 -10.11 15.82
C SER A 437 18.76 -8.79 15.73
N TYR A 438 18.30 -7.80 16.47
CA TYR A 438 19.00 -6.52 16.61
C TYR A 438 19.88 -6.62 17.85
N GLY A 439 21.19 -6.60 17.65
CA GLY A 439 22.20 -6.56 18.70
C GLY A 439 22.54 -5.12 19.05
N GLY A 440 22.57 -4.81 20.36
CA GLY A 440 22.87 -3.49 20.91
C GLY A 440 21.72 -2.97 21.76
N SER A 441 22.00 -2.70 23.03
CA SER A 441 20.99 -2.27 24.01
C SER A 441 20.28 -0.97 23.63
N ASN A 442 20.87 -0.12 22.78
CA ASN A 442 20.38 1.23 22.52
C ASN A 442 20.30 1.59 21.01
N TRP A 443 19.82 0.68 20.14
CA TRP A 443 19.62 0.99 18.70
C TRP A 443 18.74 2.24 18.46
N ARG A 444 17.87 2.58 19.42
CA ARG A 444 17.04 3.81 19.39
C ARG A 444 17.85 5.10 19.60
N GLU A 445 18.97 5.05 20.31
CA GLU A 445 19.78 6.24 20.63
C GLU A 445 20.97 6.43 19.69
N LYS A 446 21.52 5.33 19.16
CA LYS A 446 22.67 5.35 18.24
C LYS A 446 22.46 4.38 17.06
N PRO A 447 21.62 4.75 16.07
CA PRO A 447 21.28 3.88 14.95
C PRO A 447 22.52 3.40 14.17
N ASP A 448 23.56 4.24 14.06
CA ASP A 448 24.80 3.91 13.37
C ASP A 448 25.67 2.86 14.10
N SER A 449 25.34 2.55 15.37
CA SER A 449 25.99 1.49 16.16
C SER A 449 25.17 0.19 16.24
N SER A 450 24.01 0.15 15.58
CA SER A 450 23.15 -1.03 15.58
C SER A 450 23.78 -2.14 14.74
N VAL A 451 23.97 -3.32 15.35
CA VAL A 451 24.41 -4.52 14.64
C VAL A 451 23.19 -5.37 14.35
N LEU A 452 22.87 -5.58 13.07
CA LEU A 452 21.85 -6.56 12.69
C LEU A 452 22.50 -7.93 12.62
N THR A 453 22.09 -8.86 13.47
CA THR A 453 22.56 -10.25 13.39
C THR A 453 21.53 -11.08 12.63
N VAL A 454 21.91 -11.62 11.48
CA VAL A 454 21.12 -12.59 10.72
C VAL A 454 21.74 -13.97 10.94
N ARG A 455 20.97 -14.89 11.52
CA ARG A 455 21.37 -16.27 11.69
C ARG A 455 20.62 -17.12 10.68
N LEU A 456 21.36 -17.87 9.87
CA LEU A 456 20.84 -18.79 8.88
C LEU A 456 21.17 -20.21 9.32
N GLU A 457 20.17 -21.08 9.32
CA GLU A 457 20.31 -22.52 9.49
C GLU A 457 20.36 -23.12 8.08
N LEU A 458 21.41 -23.90 7.81
CA LEU A 458 21.66 -24.48 6.49
C LEU A 458 21.21 -25.94 6.48
N ASP A 459 20.73 -26.41 5.33
CA ASP A 459 20.33 -27.81 5.15
C ASP A 459 21.49 -28.79 5.31
N SER A 460 22.71 -28.36 4.97
CA SER A 460 23.94 -29.13 5.16
C SER A 460 25.12 -28.21 5.54
N PRO A 461 25.93 -28.57 6.56
CA PRO A 461 27.08 -27.77 6.99
C PRO A 461 28.21 -27.70 5.94
N ASP A 462 28.24 -28.64 4.99
CA ASP A 462 29.32 -28.82 4.01
C ASP A 462 28.98 -28.29 2.59
N GLN A 463 27.93 -27.49 2.43
CA GLN A 463 27.52 -26.97 1.12
C GLN A 463 28.30 -25.69 0.73
N PRO A 464 29.07 -25.65 -0.38
CA PRO A 464 29.55 -24.42 -0.99
C PRO A 464 28.68 -23.99 -2.20
N PRO A 465 28.81 -22.72 -2.65
CA PRO A 465 29.74 -21.70 -2.17
C PRO A 465 29.06 -20.71 -1.23
N ARG A 466 29.53 -20.67 0.02
CA ARG A 466 29.09 -19.75 1.09
C ARG A 466 29.05 -18.28 0.65
N GLN A 467 29.89 -17.90 -0.32
CA GLN A 467 29.94 -16.55 -0.87
C GLN A 467 28.66 -16.16 -1.64
N GLU A 468 28.07 -17.07 -2.42
CA GLU A 468 26.83 -16.82 -3.15
C GLU A 468 25.67 -16.59 -2.18
N LEU A 469 25.63 -17.34 -1.08
CA LEU A 469 24.65 -17.15 -0.03
C LEU A 469 24.86 -15.81 0.68
N ILE A 470 26.11 -15.45 1.02
CA ILE A 470 26.44 -14.14 1.61
C ILE A 470 25.97 -13.00 0.69
N ASP A 471 26.20 -13.13 -0.62
CA ASP A 471 25.80 -12.13 -1.61
C ASP A 471 24.27 -12.06 -1.76
N ALA A 472 23.58 -13.20 -1.80
CA ALA A 472 22.12 -13.26 -1.82
C ALA A 472 21.49 -12.59 -0.58
N VAL A 473 22.05 -12.87 0.61
CA VAL A 473 21.62 -12.26 1.87
C VAL A 473 21.89 -10.75 1.86
N ALA A 474 23.08 -10.34 1.40
CA ALA A 474 23.44 -8.93 1.26
C ALA A 474 22.46 -8.20 0.32
N ARG A 475 22.05 -8.84 -0.78
CA ARG A 475 21.07 -8.31 -1.73
C ARG A 475 19.69 -8.16 -1.10
N VAL A 476 19.19 -9.18 -0.41
CA VAL A 476 17.89 -9.13 0.28
C VAL A 476 17.88 -8.00 1.31
N LEU A 477 18.95 -7.86 2.10
CA LEU A 477 19.09 -6.79 3.09
C LEU A 477 19.23 -5.40 2.45
N TRP A 478 19.93 -5.30 1.32
CA TRP A 478 20.07 -4.04 0.58
C TRP A 478 18.72 -3.51 0.08
N LEU A 479 17.85 -4.42 -0.37
CA LEU A 479 16.53 -4.11 -0.91
C LEU A 479 15.44 -3.94 0.15
N SER A 480 15.58 -4.56 1.33
CA SER A 480 14.48 -4.73 2.29
C SER A 480 14.10 -3.52 3.15
N ARG A 481 14.65 -2.33 2.91
CA ARG A 481 14.23 -1.08 3.60
C ARG A 481 14.40 -1.11 5.13
N ILE A 482 15.17 -2.06 5.67
CA ILE A 482 15.57 -2.07 7.08
C ILE A 482 16.44 -0.83 7.32
N TYR A 483 16.03 -0.02 8.31
CA TYR A 483 16.59 1.29 8.68
C TYR A 483 18.09 1.22 9.03
N PRO A 484 18.83 2.34 9.01
CA PRO A 484 20.28 2.34 8.81
C PRO A 484 20.99 1.44 9.83
N LEU A 485 21.79 0.52 9.27
CA LEU A 485 22.60 -0.44 10.01
C LEU A 485 24.05 0.03 9.92
N GLY A 486 24.79 -0.01 11.02
CA GLY A 486 26.24 0.22 11.00
C GLY A 486 26.97 -0.98 10.40
N SER A 487 26.57 -2.18 10.83
CA SER A 487 27.05 -3.45 10.31
C SER A 487 25.96 -4.51 10.34
N VAL A 488 26.12 -5.52 9.50
CA VAL A 488 25.31 -6.75 9.52
C VAL A 488 26.23 -7.91 9.87
N GLY A 489 26.00 -8.55 11.01
CA GLY A 489 26.59 -9.83 11.35
C GLY A 489 25.77 -10.96 10.71
N LEU A 490 26.41 -11.84 9.96
CA LEU A 490 25.82 -13.07 9.43
C LEU A 490 26.42 -14.25 10.21
N ILE A 491 25.57 -15.14 10.71
CA ILE A 491 25.97 -16.39 11.36
C ILE A 491 25.44 -17.54 10.51
N LEU A 492 26.33 -18.34 9.93
CA LEU A 492 25.97 -19.43 9.02
C LEU A 492 26.09 -20.78 9.74
N GLY A 493 24.97 -21.38 10.13
CA GLY A 493 24.93 -22.66 10.85
C GLY A 493 25.46 -22.55 12.29
N SER A 494 26.77 -22.74 12.48
CA SER A 494 27.43 -22.72 13.79
C SER A 494 27.76 -21.31 14.27
N ALA A 495 27.82 -21.12 15.60
CA ALA A 495 28.14 -19.83 16.21
C ALA A 495 29.55 -19.31 15.89
N ASP A 496 30.45 -20.18 15.42
CA ASP A 496 31.84 -19.88 15.07
C ASP A 496 31.99 -19.37 13.63
N ASP A 497 31.00 -19.58 12.75
CA ASP A 497 31.04 -19.13 11.35
C ASP A 497 30.35 -17.76 11.20
N ARG A 498 31.08 -16.71 11.60
CA ARG A 498 30.60 -15.32 11.60
C ARG A 498 31.20 -14.50 10.47
N HIS A 499 30.35 -13.93 9.64
CA HIS A 499 30.73 -12.92 8.65
C HIS A 499 30.18 -11.57 9.06
N THR A 500 30.94 -10.50 8.84
CA THR A 500 30.45 -9.13 9.08
C THR A 500 30.45 -8.37 7.77
N ILE A 501 29.29 -7.86 7.37
CA ILE A 501 29.15 -6.93 6.26
C ILE A 501 29.09 -5.52 6.84
N GLU A 502 30.19 -4.78 6.69
CA GLU A 502 30.22 -3.38 7.07
C GLU A 502 29.33 -2.54 6.14
N MET A 503 28.41 -1.76 6.72
CA MET A 503 27.53 -0.85 5.97
C MET A 503 28.09 0.60 5.99
N ASN A 504 29.41 0.72 6.13
CA ASN A 504 30.13 1.98 5.99
C ASN A 504 30.03 2.52 4.55
N ARG A 505 30.63 3.69 4.27
CA ARG A 505 30.55 4.33 2.94
C ARG A 505 31.09 3.43 1.82
N ALA A 506 32.17 2.68 2.08
CA ALA A 506 32.77 1.76 1.13
C ALA A 506 31.88 0.54 0.87
N GLY A 507 31.34 -0.08 1.93
CA GLY A 507 30.40 -1.20 1.81
C GLY A 507 29.12 -0.81 1.06
N ARG A 508 28.54 0.35 1.37
CA ARG A 508 27.38 0.89 0.65
C ARG A 508 27.66 1.17 -0.82
N ARG A 509 28.86 1.67 -1.14
CA ARG A 509 29.30 1.89 -2.52
C ARG A 509 29.42 0.57 -3.26
N ARG A 510 30.05 -0.44 -2.66
CA ARG A 510 30.18 -1.79 -3.23
C ARG A 510 28.81 -2.41 -3.50
N LEU A 511 27.90 -2.39 -2.52
CA LEU A 511 26.53 -2.92 -2.70
C LEU A 511 25.76 -2.17 -3.80
N ARG A 512 25.96 -0.85 -3.93
CA ARG A 512 25.35 -0.05 -5.00
C ARG A 512 25.92 -0.38 -6.38
N GLU A 513 27.23 -0.61 -6.47
CA GLU A 513 27.89 -1.01 -7.71
C GLU A 513 27.47 -2.43 -8.12
N THR A 514 27.32 -3.35 -7.17
CA THR A 514 26.92 -4.75 -7.43
C THR A 514 25.41 -4.90 -7.70
N TYR A 515 24.55 -4.26 -6.90
CA TYR A 515 23.09 -4.51 -6.92
C TYR A 515 22.27 -3.32 -7.46
N GLY A 516 22.92 -2.23 -7.86
CA GLY A 516 22.27 -1.02 -8.34
C GLY A 516 21.82 -0.05 -7.23
N PRO A 517 21.30 1.13 -7.62
CA PRO A 517 20.79 2.10 -6.67
C PRO A 517 19.65 1.51 -5.84
N ARG A 518 19.58 1.89 -4.55
CA ARG A 518 18.42 1.52 -3.74
C ARG A 518 17.14 1.97 -4.45
N PRO A 519 16.07 1.17 -4.44
CA PRO A 519 14.80 1.49 -5.10
C PRO A 519 14.11 2.77 -4.56
N TYR A 520 14.66 3.39 -3.52
CA TYR A 520 14.23 4.66 -2.99
C TYR A 520 15.45 5.59 -2.89
N GLY A 521 15.28 6.85 -3.30
CA GLY A 521 16.35 7.85 -3.51
C GLY A 521 17.33 8.07 -2.35
N PRO A 522 18.34 8.94 -2.53
CA PRO A 522 19.44 9.09 -1.58
C PRO A 522 18.92 9.35 -0.16
N LEU A 523 19.59 8.74 0.82
CA LEU A 523 19.34 9.04 2.23
C LEU A 523 19.59 10.53 2.48
N PRO A 524 18.85 11.16 3.41
CA PRO A 524 19.11 12.53 3.80
C PRO A 524 20.55 12.71 4.30
N SER A 525 21.24 13.73 3.79
CA SER A 525 22.60 14.08 4.19
C SER A 525 22.59 14.83 5.52
N TRP A 526 22.59 14.11 6.64
CA TRP A 526 23.00 14.66 7.92
C TRP A 526 24.34 14.02 8.29
N HIS A 527 25.36 14.87 8.49
CA HIS A 527 26.80 14.58 8.61
C HIS A 527 27.57 14.44 7.30
N THR A 528 27.86 15.58 6.66
CA THR A 528 29.04 15.73 5.79
C THR A 528 30.04 16.78 6.28
N ASP A 529 29.93 17.30 7.51
CA ASP A 529 30.99 18.12 8.11
C ASP A 529 31.52 17.47 9.39
N SER A 530 32.54 16.63 9.22
CA SER A 530 33.65 16.53 10.16
C SER A 530 34.90 16.28 9.34
N THR A 531 35.76 17.27 9.34
CA THR A 531 37.14 17.31 8.82
C THR A 531 37.92 16.02 9.06
N ASP A 532 38.43 15.44 7.98
CA ASP A 532 39.82 15.04 7.81
C ASP A 532 40.33 15.61 6.48
#